data_AF-A0A016SFX7-F1
#
_entry.id   AF-A0A016SFX7-F1
#
_cell.length_a   1.000
_cell.length_b   1.000
_cell.length_c   1.000
_cell.angle_alpha   90.00
_cell.angle_beta   90.00
_cell.angle_gamma   90.00
#
_symmetry.space_group_name_H-M   'P 1'
#
loop_
_entity.id
_entity.type
_entity.pdbx_description
1 polymer ?
#
loop_
_entity_poly.entity_id
_entity_poly.type
_entity_poly.pdbx_seq_one_letter_code
_entity_poly.pdbx_strand_id
1 'polypeptide(L)'
;MDAVQFRKLNKVGSNSRPNGYVTLLGKTTEPVVRTLMKLKTIEPDLDYTKFCSNYLDDKTYIPVNYRSAGYKFQPASNFTEVDFKAIDENLRGSSLLRRFQAGKRRNCKTLPIPFEYCICQYEKRDVTDEALKQSLGQFAAEELASLLYTQNVTSECEEIKLQKVEAKQYLSRKINNLCSNTNFFEVTFEVAAPAKGKFQIPIRKEQGHLDLGGALFKRMDRYGENGDCMRNHLLQPYCTCNNDSTFR
;
A
#
# COMPACT_ATOMS: atom_id res chain seq x y z
N MET A 1 -24.32 -22.58 21.01
CA MET A 1 -24.44 -21.14 21.29
C MET A 1 -25.11 -20.51 20.10
N ASP A 2 -26.23 -19.81 20.31
CA ASP A 2 -26.90 -19.06 19.25
C ASP A 2 -26.15 -17.74 19.01
N ALA A 3 -25.87 -17.42 17.74
CA ALA A 3 -25.18 -16.19 17.38
C ALA A 3 -26.13 -14.98 17.49
N VAL A 4 -25.60 -13.85 17.98
CA VAL A 4 -26.33 -12.56 18.01
C VAL A 4 -26.04 -11.79 16.72
N GLN A 5 -27.08 -11.53 15.93
CA GLN A 5 -26.95 -10.74 14.69
C GLN A 5 -27.14 -9.24 14.96
N PHE A 6 -26.11 -8.45 14.65
CA PHE A 6 -26.21 -6.99 14.68
C PHE A 6 -26.75 -6.44 13.36
N ARG A 7 -28.08 -6.25 13.25
CA ARG A 7 -28.73 -5.77 12.02
C ARG A 7 -28.37 -4.33 11.61
N LYS A 8 -27.75 -3.55 12.51
CA LYS A 8 -27.42 -2.14 12.30
C LYS A 8 -25.97 -1.83 12.69
N LEU A 9 -25.05 -2.71 12.32
CA LEU A 9 -23.61 -2.47 12.51
C LEU A 9 -23.08 -1.58 11.38
N ASN A 10 -22.56 -0.41 11.74
CA ASN A 10 -22.04 0.56 10.78
C ASN A 10 -20.51 0.55 10.73
N LYS A 11 -19.95 0.81 9.55
CA LYS A 11 -18.53 1.14 9.38
C LYS A 11 -18.25 2.59 9.79
N VAL A 12 -17.04 2.87 10.22
CA VAL A 12 -16.57 4.21 10.60
C VAL A 12 -16.14 5.01 9.37
N GLY A 13 -15.41 4.38 8.45
CA GLY A 13 -14.91 5.03 7.24
C GLY A 13 -15.06 4.16 6.00
N SER A 14 -14.81 4.74 4.83
CA SER A 14 -15.01 4.05 3.54
C SER A 14 -14.02 2.93 3.29
N ASN A 15 -12.78 3.09 3.77
CA ASN A 15 -11.67 2.17 3.51
C ASN A 15 -11.30 1.36 4.75
N SER A 16 -10.48 0.31 4.59
CA SER A 16 -10.06 -0.57 5.70
C SER A 16 -9.32 0.17 6.81
N ARG A 17 -8.49 1.16 6.47
CA ARG A 17 -7.65 1.92 7.42
C ARG A 17 -8.43 2.58 8.58
N PRO A 18 -9.37 3.51 8.36
CA PRO A 18 -10.08 4.18 9.46
C PRO A 18 -10.87 3.19 10.33
N ASN A 19 -11.40 2.12 9.74
CA ASN A 19 -12.09 1.06 10.49
C ASN A 19 -11.11 0.30 11.40
N GLY A 20 -9.93 -0.08 10.88
CA GLY A 20 -8.90 -0.76 11.65
C GLY A 20 -8.41 0.04 12.85
N TYR A 21 -8.25 1.37 12.71
CA TYR A 21 -7.87 2.24 13.82
C TYR A 21 -8.89 2.19 14.96
N VAL A 22 -10.19 2.28 14.67
CA VAL A 22 -11.22 2.20 15.70
C VAL A 22 -11.30 0.80 16.30
N THR A 23 -11.24 -0.25 15.47
CA THR A 23 -11.28 -1.64 15.94
C THR A 23 -10.11 -2.00 16.86
N LEU A 24 -8.91 -1.51 16.56
CA LEU A 24 -7.68 -1.90 17.26
C LEU A 24 -7.27 -0.94 18.38
N LEU A 25 -7.55 0.36 18.23
CA LEU A 25 -7.09 1.41 19.14
C LEU A 25 -8.26 2.12 19.85
N GLY A 26 -9.50 1.95 19.38
CA GLY A 26 -10.65 2.70 19.89
C GLY A 26 -10.56 4.20 19.60
N LYS A 27 -9.84 4.58 18.53
CA LYS A 27 -9.57 5.98 18.16
C LYS A 27 -9.92 6.23 16.70
N THR A 28 -10.61 7.34 16.43
CA THR A 28 -10.99 7.78 15.09
C THR A 28 -9.87 8.57 14.42
N THR A 29 -9.68 8.38 13.11
CA THR A 29 -8.74 9.16 12.28
C THR A 29 -9.43 10.07 11.28
N GLU A 30 -10.74 9.95 11.16
CA GLU A 30 -11.58 10.71 10.24
C GLU A 30 -12.71 11.38 11.05
N PRO A 31 -13.13 12.59 10.68
CA PRO A 31 -14.23 13.27 11.35
C PRO A 31 -15.56 12.53 11.11
N VAL A 32 -16.43 12.53 12.11
CA VAL A 32 -17.80 12.04 11.95
C VAL A 32 -18.68 13.20 11.50
N VAL A 33 -18.85 13.32 10.19
CA VAL A 33 -19.69 14.36 9.57
C VAL A 33 -21.16 14.02 9.76
N ARG A 34 -21.90 14.88 10.48
CA ARG A 34 -23.31 14.67 10.86
C ARG A 34 -24.23 15.82 10.46
N THR A 35 -23.76 16.67 9.55
CA THR A 35 -24.45 17.88 9.09
C THR A 35 -25.81 17.57 8.45
N LEU A 36 -25.95 16.43 7.76
CA LEU A 36 -27.23 15.95 7.21
C LEU A 36 -28.30 15.74 8.30
N MET A 37 -27.89 15.42 9.53
CA MET A 37 -28.78 15.27 10.69
C MET A 37 -28.92 16.57 11.49
N LYS A 38 -28.43 17.71 10.98
CA LYS A 38 -28.34 19.01 11.68
C LYS A 38 -27.53 18.94 12.99
N LEU A 39 -26.54 18.05 13.07
CA LEU A 39 -25.68 17.88 14.23
C LEU A 39 -24.26 18.35 13.92
N LYS A 40 -23.55 18.78 14.98
CA LYS A 40 -22.14 19.20 14.88
C LYS A 40 -21.26 18.00 14.49
N THR A 41 -20.28 18.27 13.62
CA THR A 41 -19.21 17.34 13.30
C THR A 41 -18.41 17.01 14.56
N ILE A 42 -18.08 15.72 14.73
CA ILE A 42 -17.17 15.26 15.76
C ILE A 42 -15.79 15.17 15.12
N GLU A 43 -14.83 15.90 15.68
CA GLU A 43 -13.44 15.90 15.21
C GLU A 43 -12.74 14.56 15.49
N PRO A 44 -11.78 14.15 14.65
CA PRO A 44 -11.05 12.90 14.85
C PRO A 44 -10.21 12.95 16.13
N ASP A 45 -10.10 11.81 16.83
CA ASP A 45 -9.19 11.66 17.97
C ASP A 45 -7.72 11.86 17.54
N LEU A 46 -7.37 11.31 16.38
CA LEU A 46 -6.04 11.30 15.79
C LEU A 46 -6.12 11.85 14.37
N ASP A 47 -6.03 13.17 14.23
CA ASP A 47 -5.85 13.79 12.92
C ASP A 47 -4.53 13.35 12.24
N TYR A 48 -4.41 13.64 10.95
CA TYR A 48 -3.27 13.26 10.12
C TYR A 48 -1.93 13.65 10.74
N THR A 49 -1.81 14.89 11.21
CA THR A 49 -0.59 15.42 11.81
C THR A 49 -0.24 14.66 13.08
N LYS A 50 -1.23 14.37 13.94
CA LYS A 50 -1.04 13.66 15.21
C LYS A 50 -0.57 12.22 15.01
N PHE A 51 -1.24 11.41 14.18
CA PHE A 51 -0.78 10.03 14.02
C PHE A 51 0.49 9.92 13.17
N CYS A 52 0.81 10.90 12.31
CA CYS A 52 2.06 10.89 11.56
C CYS A 52 3.28 11.43 12.31
N SER A 53 3.07 12.20 13.37
CA SER A 53 4.16 12.76 14.17
C SER A 53 4.43 11.97 15.46
N ASN A 54 3.56 11.02 15.82
CA ASN A 54 3.66 10.25 17.06
C ASN A 54 3.68 8.74 16.78
N TYR A 55 4.49 8.01 17.54
CA TYR A 55 4.46 6.54 17.52
C TYR A 55 3.18 6.02 18.17
N LEU A 56 2.60 4.99 17.56
CA LEU A 56 1.40 4.32 18.08
C LEU A 56 1.72 3.22 19.08
N ASP A 57 2.98 2.79 19.19
CA ASP A 57 3.43 1.79 20.18
C ASP A 57 3.12 2.21 21.63
N ASP A 58 3.05 3.52 21.88
CA ASP A 58 2.79 4.09 23.21
C ASP A 58 1.29 4.41 23.42
N LYS A 59 0.40 3.99 22.51
CA LYS A 59 -1.05 4.22 22.58
C LYS A 59 -1.80 2.97 23.02
N THR A 60 -3.02 3.17 23.52
CA THR A 60 -3.94 2.07 23.87
C THR A 60 -4.17 1.18 22.64
N TYR A 61 -3.81 -0.09 22.77
CA TYR A 61 -4.10 -1.14 21.80
C TYR A 61 -4.97 -2.18 22.47
N ILE A 62 -6.21 -2.32 22.00
CA ILE A 62 -7.27 -3.10 22.64
C ILE A 62 -6.80 -4.54 22.93
N PRO A 63 -6.13 -5.26 22.00
CA PRO A 63 -5.62 -6.61 22.28
C PRO A 63 -4.58 -6.67 23.43
N VAL A 64 -3.79 -5.62 23.65
CA VAL A 64 -2.86 -5.56 24.80
C VAL A 64 -3.63 -5.46 26.12
N ASN A 65 -4.76 -4.75 26.15
CA ASN A 65 -5.61 -4.69 27.35
C ASN A 65 -6.17 -6.07 27.70
N TYR A 66 -6.66 -6.81 26.71
CA TYR A 66 -7.11 -8.19 26.88
C TYR A 66 -5.98 -9.10 27.38
N ARG A 67 -4.78 -8.97 26.81
CA ARG A 67 -3.59 -9.71 27.29
C ARG A 67 -3.28 -9.40 28.76
N SER A 68 -3.26 -8.12 29.15
CA SER A 68 -3.01 -7.71 30.53
C SER A 68 -4.09 -8.20 31.50
N ALA A 69 -5.32 -8.40 31.02
CA ALA A 69 -6.42 -9.00 31.77
C ALA A 69 -6.39 -10.54 31.79
N GLY A 70 -5.33 -11.18 31.28
CA GLY A 70 -5.15 -12.64 31.32
C GLY A 70 -5.78 -13.43 30.16
N TYR A 71 -6.36 -12.76 29.15
CA TYR A 71 -6.89 -13.41 27.96
C TYR A 71 -5.75 -13.88 27.05
N LYS A 72 -5.88 -15.11 26.52
CA LYS A 72 -4.93 -15.73 25.59
C LYS A 72 -5.57 -15.85 24.21
N PHE A 73 -4.88 -15.44 23.14
CA PHE A 73 -5.50 -15.32 21.82
C PHE A 73 -5.43 -16.56 20.87
N GLN A 74 -4.81 -17.73 21.18
CA GLN A 74 -4.40 -18.84 20.26
C GLN A 74 -3.52 -18.64 18.98
N PRO A 75 -2.26 -19.15 19.00
CA PRO A 75 -1.75 -20.08 18.00
C PRO A 75 -1.09 -21.26 18.75
N ALA A 76 -0.29 -22.08 18.05
CA ALA A 76 0.27 -23.34 18.56
C ALA A 76 0.97 -23.29 19.93
N SER A 77 1.46 -22.12 20.39
CA SER A 77 2.17 -21.92 21.66
C SER A 77 1.45 -21.01 22.68
N ASN A 78 0.13 -20.90 22.64
CA ASN A 78 -0.66 -20.19 23.68
C ASN A 78 -0.39 -18.67 23.82
N PHE A 79 0.15 -18.00 22.78
CA PHE A 79 0.50 -16.56 22.73
C PHE A 79 1.33 -15.99 23.88
N THR A 80 2.06 -16.83 24.61
CA THR A 80 3.03 -16.36 25.60
C THR A 80 4.25 -15.73 24.94
N GLU A 81 4.49 -16.03 23.66
CA GLU A 81 5.56 -15.47 22.85
C GLU A 81 5.29 -14.00 22.47
N VAL A 82 5.53 -13.11 23.43
CA VAL A 82 5.53 -11.66 23.23
C VAL A 82 6.91 -11.12 22.93
N ASP A 83 7.94 -11.96 22.89
CA ASP A 83 9.30 -11.52 22.59
C ASP A 83 9.47 -11.16 21.12
N PHE A 84 10.42 -10.27 20.90
CA PHE A 84 10.79 -9.84 19.56
C PHE A 84 11.18 -11.06 18.72
N LYS A 85 10.54 -11.19 17.56
CA LYS A 85 10.92 -12.16 16.55
C LYS A 85 11.55 -11.39 15.42
N ALA A 86 12.82 -11.70 15.13
CA ALA A 86 13.50 -11.14 13.99
C ALA A 86 12.70 -11.43 12.71
N ILE A 87 12.56 -10.41 11.87
CA ILE A 87 12.02 -10.57 10.53
C ILE A 87 13.13 -11.24 9.71
N ASP A 88 12.83 -12.41 9.19
CA ASP A 88 13.69 -13.22 8.32
C ASP A 88 12.94 -13.59 7.03
N GLU A 89 13.56 -14.38 6.16
CA GLU A 89 12.97 -14.80 4.88
C GLU A 89 11.61 -15.52 5.03
N ASN A 90 11.36 -16.14 6.19
CA ASN A 90 10.12 -16.87 6.49
C ASN A 90 9.07 -16.01 7.20
N LEU A 91 9.43 -14.81 7.67
CA LEU A 91 8.58 -13.93 8.46
C LEU A 91 8.37 -12.60 7.75
N ARG A 92 7.25 -12.50 7.02
CA ARG A 92 6.93 -11.31 6.21
C ARG A 92 6.42 -10.09 6.99
N GLY A 93 6.47 -10.11 8.31
CA GLY A 93 5.98 -8.99 9.13
C GLY A 93 6.18 -9.15 10.63
N SER A 94 6.08 -8.02 11.35
CA SER A 94 6.08 -7.98 12.81
C SER A 94 4.66 -7.81 13.33
N SER A 95 4.22 -8.73 14.20
CA SER A 95 2.97 -8.56 14.95
C SER A 95 3.07 -7.35 15.90
N LEU A 96 1.96 -6.61 16.04
CA LEU A 96 1.80 -5.57 17.08
C LEU A 96 1.74 -6.16 18.50
N LEU A 97 1.45 -7.46 18.63
CA LEU A 97 1.35 -8.16 19.92
C LEU A 97 2.70 -8.51 20.54
N ARG A 98 3.75 -8.58 19.72
CA ARG A 98 5.13 -8.83 20.18
C ARG A 98 5.82 -7.53 20.55
N ARG A 99 6.87 -7.59 21.35
CA ARG A 99 7.84 -6.50 21.50
C ARG A 99 8.55 -6.31 20.16
N PHE A 100 8.91 -5.07 19.85
CA PHE A 100 9.78 -4.80 18.73
C PHE A 100 11.25 -4.79 19.18
N GLN A 101 12.17 -4.71 18.23
CA GLN A 101 13.61 -4.68 18.53
C GLN A 101 13.93 -3.59 19.56
N ALA A 102 14.65 -3.95 20.62
CA ALA A 102 15.03 -3.02 21.68
C ALA A 102 15.74 -1.78 21.10
N GLY A 103 15.33 -0.60 21.56
CA GLY A 103 15.87 0.68 21.08
C GLY A 103 15.40 1.13 19.69
N LYS A 104 14.60 0.33 18.96
CA LYS A 104 14.02 0.71 17.68
C LYS A 104 12.51 0.91 17.77
N ARG A 105 11.99 1.84 16.98
CA ARG A 105 10.54 2.09 16.84
C ARG A 105 9.99 1.43 15.58
N ARG A 106 8.72 1.04 15.60
CA ARG A 106 8.00 0.57 14.41
C ARG A 106 7.72 1.75 13.50
N ASN A 107 8.27 1.72 12.30
CA ASN A 107 7.99 2.69 11.25
C ASN A 107 8.22 2.04 9.88
N CYS A 108 7.92 2.77 8.82
CA CYS A 108 8.04 2.24 7.45
C CYS A 108 9.48 1.90 7.05
N LYS A 109 10.50 2.46 7.74
CA LYS A 109 11.91 2.15 7.51
C LYS A 109 12.36 0.87 8.23
N THR A 110 11.76 0.54 9.38
CA THR A 110 12.16 -0.61 10.21
C THR A 110 11.32 -1.86 9.98
N LEU A 111 10.20 -1.74 9.27
CA LEU A 111 9.30 -2.84 8.94
C LEU A 111 9.32 -3.13 7.43
N PRO A 112 9.07 -4.38 7.01
CA PRO A 112 9.00 -4.78 5.60
C PRO A 112 7.69 -4.30 4.96
N ILE A 113 7.48 -2.99 4.94
CA ILE A 113 6.30 -2.34 4.38
C ILE A 113 6.75 -1.64 3.10
N PRO A 114 6.17 -1.99 1.94
CA PRO A 114 6.39 -1.25 0.71
C PRO A 114 6.10 0.24 0.91
N PHE A 115 6.93 1.11 0.33
CA PHE A 115 6.91 2.54 0.59
C PHE A 115 5.54 3.19 0.29
N GLU A 116 4.88 2.72 -0.76
CA GLU A 116 3.54 3.10 -1.17
C GLU A 116 2.45 2.81 -0.11
N TYR A 117 2.71 1.87 0.80
CA TYR A 117 1.80 1.48 1.88
C TYR A 117 2.21 2.08 3.24
N CYS A 118 3.22 2.94 3.29
CA CYS A 118 3.48 3.73 4.48
C CYS A 118 2.22 4.54 4.84
N ILE A 119 1.82 4.46 6.11
CA ILE A 119 0.58 5.10 6.60
C ILE A 119 0.61 6.62 6.40
N CYS A 120 1.79 7.22 6.54
CA CYS A 120 2.04 8.64 6.40
C CYS A 120 2.61 8.92 5.02
N GLN A 121 1.84 9.67 4.24
CA GLN A 121 2.18 10.07 2.90
C GLN A 121 3.03 11.34 2.95
N TYR A 122 4.09 11.36 2.16
CA TYR A 122 4.95 12.52 2.04
C TYR A 122 4.31 13.56 1.11
N GLU A 123 4.63 14.82 1.33
CA GLU A 123 4.22 15.89 0.44
C GLU A 123 4.81 15.67 -0.96
N LYS A 124 4.03 15.97 -1.99
CA LYS A 124 4.35 15.73 -3.39
C LYS A 124 4.13 17.00 -4.20
N ARG A 125 4.96 17.22 -5.22
CA ARG A 125 4.74 18.25 -6.25
C ARG A 125 4.62 17.61 -7.62
N ASP A 126 3.84 18.21 -8.51
CA ASP A 126 3.77 17.73 -9.89
C ASP A 126 5.11 17.93 -10.60
N VAL A 127 5.50 16.95 -11.42
CA VAL A 127 6.67 17.07 -12.28
C VAL A 127 6.25 17.87 -13.51
N THR A 128 6.86 19.04 -13.72
CA THR A 128 6.56 19.92 -14.85
C THR A 128 7.45 19.66 -16.07
N ASP A 129 8.62 19.06 -15.87
CA ASP A 129 9.53 18.67 -16.94
C ASP A 129 8.95 17.50 -17.75
N GLU A 130 8.60 17.76 -19.01
CA GLU A 130 8.03 16.76 -19.92
C GLU A 130 9.02 15.66 -20.30
N ALA A 131 10.30 15.98 -20.47
CA ALA A 131 11.31 14.99 -20.83
C ALA A 131 11.53 14.00 -19.67
N LEU A 132 11.58 14.52 -18.44
CA LEU A 132 11.64 13.68 -17.25
C LEU A 132 10.37 12.84 -17.08
N LYS A 133 9.18 13.42 -17.28
CA LYS A 133 7.91 12.68 -17.21
C LYS A 133 7.87 11.53 -18.20
N GLN A 134 8.24 11.77 -19.46
CA GLN A 134 8.27 10.74 -20.49
C GLN A 134 9.30 9.66 -20.17
N SER A 135 10.51 10.04 -19.72
CA SER A 135 11.53 9.08 -19.27
C SER A 135 11.05 8.18 -18.13
N LEU A 136 10.35 8.74 -17.14
CA LEU A 136 9.76 7.99 -16.03
C LEU A 136 8.65 7.05 -16.48
N GLY A 137 7.77 7.51 -17.37
CA GLY A 137 6.67 6.70 -17.92
C GLY A 137 7.18 5.55 -18.77
N GLN A 138 8.19 5.80 -19.61
CA GLN A 138 8.78 4.79 -20.48
C GLN A 138 9.46 3.69 -19.65
N PHE A 139 10.27 4.09 -18.67
CA PHE A 139 10.87 3.15 -17.71
C PHE A 139 9.80 2.31 -17.01
N ALA A 140 8.71 2.93 -16.51
CA ALA A 140 7.64 2.20 -15.84
C ALA A 140 6.92 1.17 -16.76
N ALA A 141 6.69 1.52 -18.02
CA ALA A 141 6.06 0.64 -18.99
C ALA A 141 6.98 -0.53 -19.39
N GLU A 142 8.27 -0.27 -19.57
CA GLU A 142 9.29 -1.29 -19.85
C GLU A 142 9.43 -2.28 -18.70
N GLU A 143 9.45 -1.80 -17.45
CA GLU A 143 9.48 -2.64 -16.26
C GLU A 143 8.22 -3.50 -16.11
N LEU A 144 7.04 -2.98 -16.49
CA LEU A 144 5.80 -3.77 -16.53
C LEU A 144 5.88 -4.86 -17.62
N ALA A 145 6.41 -4.55 -18.80
CA ALA A 145 6.63 -5.53 -19.86
C ALA A 145 7.64 -6.60 -19.43
N SER A 146 8.72 -6.20 -18.76
CA SER A 146 9.75 -7.08 -18.20
C SER A 146 9.17 -8.02 -17.13
N LEU A 147 8.25 -7.52 -16.28
CA LEU A 147 7.51 -8.36 -15.33
C LEU A 147 6.75 -9.48 -16.07
N LEU A 148 6.00 -9.17 -17.13
CA LEU A 148 5.27 -10.19 -17.89
C LEU A 148 6.22 -11.17 -18.61
N TYR A 149 7.35 -10.68 -19.11
CA TYR A 149 8.38 -11.49 -19.76
C TYR A 149 9.03 -12.49 -18.78
N THR A 150 9.43 -12.02 -17.59
CA THR A 150 10.05 -12.86 -16.56
C THR A 150 9.09 -13.92 -15.98
N GLN A 151 7.78 -13.67 -16.07
CA GLN A 151 6.74 -14.64 -15.72
C GLN A 151 6.38 -15.60 -16.87
N ASN A 152 7.00 -15.45 -18.05
CA ASN A 152 6.76 -16.24 -19.26
C ASN A 152 5.30 -16.23 -19.76
N VAL A 153 4.62 -15.08 -19.64
CA VAL A 153 3.21 -14.92 -20.07
C VAL A 153 3.02 -13.92 -21.22
N THR A 154 4.11 -13.41 -21.80
CA THR A 154 4.05 -12.41 -22.89
C THR A 154 3.34 -12.91 -24.13
N SER A 155 3.32 -14.23 -24.40
CA SER A 155 2.59 -14.81 -25.53
C SER A 155 1.07 -14.83 -25.32
N GLU A 156 0.59 -14.69 -24.10
CA GLU A 156 -0.84 -14.66 -23.77
C GLU A 156 -1.37 -13.23 -23.62
N CYS A 157 -0.46 -12.28 -23.39
CA CYS A 157 -0.81 -10.88 -23.13
C CYS A 157 -0.58 -9.99 -24.36
N GLU A 158 -1.41 -8.97 -24.48
CA GLU A 158 -1.21 -7.86 -25.40
C GLU A 158 0.05 -7.04 -25.03
N GLU A 159 0.66 -6.43 -26.05
CA GLU A 159 1.90 -5.67 -25.90
C GLU A 159 1.73 -4.40 -25.07
N ILE A 160 2.65 -4.16 -24.12
CA ILE A 160 2.63 -2.96 -23.27
C ILE A 160 3.30 -1.79 -24.01
N LYS A 161 2.52 -0.77 -24.35
CA LYS A 161 2.99 0.50 -24.93
C LYS A 161 2.53 1.67 -24.09
N LEU A 162 3.44 2.58 -23.75
CA LEU A 162 3.09 3.81 -23.04
C LEU A 162 2.17 4.69 -23.91
N GLN A 163 1.03 5.11 -23.35
CA GLN A 163 0.12 6.08 -23.98
C GLN A 163 0.19 7.46 -23.32
N LYS A 164 0.11 7.48 -21.99
CA LYS A 164 0.06 8.71 -21.21
C LYS A 164 0.79 8.52 -19.87
N VAL A 165 1.43 9.56 -19.37
CA VAL A 165 2.11 9.57 -18.08
C VAL A 165 1.81 10.84 -17.29
N GLU A 166 1.62 10.66 -15.99
CA GLU A 166 1.58 11.71 -14.97
C GLU A 166 2.58 11.31 -13.88
N ALA A 167 3.38 12.27 -13.41
CA ALA A 167 4.37 12.00 -12.35
C ALA A 167 4.34 13.09 -11.29
N LYS A 168 4.52 12.66 -10.03
CA LYS A 168 4.66 13.55 -8.88
C LYS A 168 5.97 13.24 -8.15
N GLN A 169 6.75 14.27 -7.84
CA GLN A 169 7.98 14.13 -7.07
C GLN A 169 7.69 14.27 -5.58
N TYR A 170 8.21 13.34 -4.78
CA TYR A 170 8.18 13.43 -3.32
C TYR A 170 9.13 14.54 -2.84
N LEU A 171 8.67 15.37 -1.91
CA LEU A 171 9.48 16.46 -1.36
C LEU A 171 10.47 15.94 -0.31
N SER A 172 11.77 16.02 -0.64
CA SER A 172 12.84 15.41 0.15
C SER A 172 13.11 16.02 1.52
N ARG A 173 12.47 17.13 1.93
CA ARG A 173 12.79 17.83 3.20
C ARG A 173 12.70 16.94 4.47
N LYS A 174 11.94 15.83 4.43
CA LYS A 174 11.87 14.80 5.50
C LYS A 174 12.56 13.47 5.16
N ILE A 175 13.11 13.35 3.94
CA ILE A 175 13.88 12.22 3.39
C ILE A 175 15.40 12.52 3.46
N ASN A 176 15.79 13.63 4.10
CA ASN A 176 17.14 14.23 4.13
C ASN A 176 18.27 13.42 4.82
N ASN A 177 18.09 12.12 5.06
CA ASN A 177 19.21 11.20 5.33
C ASN A 177 19.57 10.33 4.11
N LEU A 178 18.93 10.56 2.96
CA LEU A 178 19.37 10.02 1.68
C LEU A 178 20.22 11.07 0.95
N CYS A 179 21.27 10.59 0.29
CA CYS A 179 22.24 11.35 -0.49
C CYS A 179 21.59 12.50 -1.30
N SER A 180 22.27 13.64 -1.42
CA SER A 180 21.74 14.86 -2.06
C SER A 180 21.23 14.70 -3.49
N ASN A 181 21.50 13.56 -4.13
CA ASN A 181 21.21 13.29 -5.54
C ASN A 181 20.15 12.19 -5.74
N THR A 182 19.43 11.79 -4.69
CA THR A 182 18.36 10.79 -4.77
C THR A 182 17.00 11.48 -4.82
N ASN A 183 16.22 11.18 -5.86
CA ASN A 183 14.85 11.67 -6.03
C ASN A 183 13.87 10.51 -6.05
N PHE A 184 12.68 10.72 -5.54
CA PHE A 184 11.61 9.73 -5.57
C PHE A 184 10.41 10.32 -6.32
N PHE A 185 9.77 9.49 -7.12
CA PHE A 185 8.61 9.85 -7.92
C PHE A 185 7.48 8.84 -7.70
N GLU A 186 6.25 9.32 -7.72
CA GLU A 186 5.06 8.50 -7.92
C GLU A 186 4.63 8.68 -9.37
N VAL A 187 4.71 7.61 -10.14
CA VAL A 187 4.41 7.62 -11.57
C VAL A 187 3.09 6.90 -11.78
N THR A 188 2.18 7.56 -12.48
CA THR A 188 0.92 6.99 -12.93
C THR A 188 0.92 7.01 -14.45
N PHE A 189 0.79 5.86 -15.08
CA PHE A 189 0.84 5.75 -16.54
C PHE A 189 -0.33 4.93 -17.08
N GLU A 190 -0.70 5.21 -18.31
CA GLU A 190 -1.74 4.52 -19.07
C GLU A 190 -1.09 3.79 -20.24
N VAL A 191 -1.48 2.53 -20.42
CA VAL A 191 -1.02 1.67 -21.51
C VAL A 191 -1.97 1.81 -22.70
N ALA A 192 -1.43 1.89 -23.90
CA ALA A 192 -2.18 2.04 -25.14
C ALA A 192 -3.02 0.79 -25.44
N ALA A 193 -4.05 0.96 -26.28
CA ALA A 193 -4.75 -0.18 -26.86
C ALA A 193 -3.78 -1.02 -27.72
N PRO A 194 -3.91 -2.36 -27.76
CA PRO A 194 -5.01 -3.16 -27.18
C PRO A 194 -4.87 -3.48 -25.69
N ALA A 195 -3.66 -3.48 -25.12
CA ALA A 195 -3.41 -3.88 -23.74
C ALA A 195 -4.22 -3.07 -22.72
N LYS A 196 -4.28 -1.74 -22.88
CA LYS A 196 -5.00 -0.82 -21.99
C LYS A 196 -4.58 -0.94 -20.51
N GLY A 197 -5.01 0.03 -19.71
CA GLY A 197 -4.90 -0.02 -18.26
C GLY A 197 -4.09 1.10 -17.67
N LYS A 198 -4.43 1.46 -16.43
CA LYS A 198 -3.85 2.55 -15.67
C LYS A 198 -3.12 1.99 -14.47
N PHE A 199 -1.82 2.23 -14.41
CA PHE A 199 -0.95 1.69 -13.37
C PHE A 199 -0.26 2.80 -12.60
N GLN A 200 0.04 2.52 -11.33
CA GLN A 200 0.80 3.40 -10.45
C GLN A 200 1.98 2.63 -9.85
N ILE A 201 3.15 3.25 -9.85
CA ILE A 201 4.38 2.68 -9.27
C ILE A 201 5.30 3.81 -8.76
N PRO A 202 5.93 3.65 -7.58
CA PRO A 202 7.00 4.55 -7.16
C PRO A 202 8.30 4.25 -7.91
N ILE A 203 9.05 5.28 -8.29
CA ILE A 203 10.35 5.19 -8.96
C ILE A 203 11.39 6.01 -8.19
N ARG A 204 12.55 5.41 -7.94
CA ARG A 204 13.73 6.08 -7.39
C ARG A 204 14.64 6.48 -8.53
N LYS A 205 15.17 7.70 -8.49
CA LYS A 205 16.23 8.18 -9.38
C LYS A 205 17.47 8.50 -8.57
N GLU A 206 18.59 7.85 -8.86
CA GLU A 206 19.86 8.05 -8.16
C GLU A 206 20.99 8.17 -9.18
N GLN A 207 21.72 9.30 -9.14
CA GLN A 207 22.83 9.57 -10.07
C GLN A 207 22.46 9.42 -11.57
N GLY A 208 21.17 9.60 -11.91
CA GLY A 208 20.66 9.43 -13.27
C GLY A 208 20.08 8.04 -13.57
N HIS A 209 20.38 7.04 -12.74
CA HIS A 209 19.78 5.70 -12.83
C HIS A 209 18.36 5.69 -12.27
N LEU A 210 17.48 4.87 -12.85
CA LEU A 210 16.10 4.70 -12.41
C LEU A 210 15.92 3.28 -11.87
N ASP A 211 15.30 3.18 -10.71
CA ASP A 211 14.97 1.92 -10.05
C ASP A 211 13.49 1.92 -9.63
N LEU A 212 12.86 0.74 -9.62
CA LEU A 212 11.55 0.58 -9.00
C LEU A 212 11.65 0.82 -7.49
N GLY A 213 10.82 1.71 -6.97
CA GLY A 213 10.70 2.02 -5.54
C GLY A 213 9.68 1.16 -4.80
N GLY A 214 9.09 0.16 -5.47
CA GLY A 214 8.00 -0.68 -4.98
C GLY A 214 8.06 -2.07 -5.58
N ALA A 215 7.39 -3.03 -4.95
CA ALA A 215 7.49 -4.44 -5.33
C ALA A 215 6.54 -4.82 -6.48
N LEU A 216 5.42 -4.11 -6.63
CA LEU A 216 4.36 -4.45 -7.59
C LEU A 216 3.71 -3.19 -8.15
N PHE A 217 3.30 -3.26 -9.42
CA PHE A 217 2.48 -2.23 -10.04
C PHE A 217 1.08 -2.25 -9.42
N LYS A 218 0.54 -1.08 -9.10
CA LYS A 218 -0.83 -0.94 -8.62
C LYS A 218 -1.75 -0.64 -9.80
N ARG A 219 -2.66 -1.55 -10.12
CA ARG A 219 -3.74 -1.31 -11.09
C ARG A 219 -4.75 -0.32 -10.49
N MET A 220 -4.97 0.80 -11.17
CA MET A 220 -5.77 1.95 -10.68
C MET A 220 -7.19 1.96 -11.25
N ASP A 221 -7.40 1.34 -12.41
CA ASP A 221 -8.69 1.12 -13.06
C ASP A 221 -9.15 -0.34 -12.90
N ARG A 222 -10.39 -0.63 -13.28
CA ARG A 222 -10.89 -2.01 -13.29
C ARG A 222 -10.36 -2.73 -14.52
N TYR A 223 -9.86 -3.96 -14.34
CA TYR A 223 -9.38 -4.79 -15.44
C TYR A 223 -10.46 -5.76 -15.97
N GLY A 224 -11.51 -6.05 -15.20
CA GLY A 224 -12.63 -6.90 -15.65
C GLY A 224 -12.16 -8.30 -16.05
N GLU A 225 -12.62 -8.76 -17.20
CA GLU A 225 -12.30 -10.08 -17.79
C GLU A 225 -11.01 -10.04 -18.63
N ASN A 226 -10.34 -8.87 -18.72
CA ASN A 226 -9.18 -8.72 -19.59
C ASN A 226 -8.06 -9.72 -19.26
N GLY A 227 -7.90 -10.14 -18.00
CA GLY A 227 -6.81 -11.01 -17.59
C GLY A 227 -7.17 -12.50 -17.50
N ASP A 228 -8.35 -12.92 -17.95
CA ASP A 228 -8.92 -14.24 -17.59
C ASP A 228 -8.14 -15.45 -18.13
N CYS A 229 -7.32 -15.28 -19.16
CA CYS A 229 -6.35 -16.27 -19.63
C CYS A 229 -5.27 -16.59 -18.59
N MET A 230 -5.00 -15.70 -17.63
CA MET A 230 -3.94 -15.91 -16.64
C MET A 230 -4.37 -16.96 -15.60
N ARG A 231 -3.72 -18.13 -15.65
CA ARG A 231 -3.84 -19.17 -14.62
C ARG A 231 -3.42 -18.68 -13.23
N ASN A 232 -2.42 -17.80 -13.19
CA ASN A 232 -1.99 -17.16 -11.96
C ASN A 232 -2.82 -15.89 -11.72
N HIS A 233 -3.74 -15.94 -10.75
CA HIS A 233 -4.59 -14.81 -10.38
C HIS A 233 -3.81 -13.53 -10.01
N LEU A 234 -2.54 -13.65 -9.61
CA LEU A 234 -1.69 -12.49 -9.33
C LEU A 234 -1.30 -11.71 -10.58
N LEU A 235 -1.38 -12.31 -11.78
CA LEU A 235 -1.03 -11.70 -13.06
C LEU A 235 -2.23 -11.12 -13.82
N GLN A 236 -3.45 -11.51 -13.45
CA GLN A 236 -4.69 -11.02 -14.06
C GLN A 236 -4.78 -9.48 -14.14
N PRO A 237 -4.34 -8.69 -13.12
CA PRO A 237 -4.42 -7.23 -13.22
C PRO A 237 -3.46 -6.60 -14.24
N TYR A 238 -2.39 -7.32 -14.61
CA TYR A 238 -1.29 -6.83 -15.44
C TYR A 238 -1.43 -7.22 -16.91
N CYS A 239 -2.13 -8.32 -17.18
CA CYS A 239 -2.32 -8.86 -18.51
C CYS A 239 -3.68 -8.45 -19.09
N THR A 240 -3.69 -8.09 -20.37
CA THR A 240 -4.89 -8.15 -21.19
C THR A 240 -4.68 -9.25 -22.20
N CYS A 241 -5.56 -10.24 -22.22
CA CYS A 241 -5.45 -11.42 -23.05
C CYS A 241 -5.53 -11.05 -24.52
N ASN A 242 -4.63 -11.60 -25.31
CA ASN A 242 -4.71 -11.47 -26.76
C ASN A 242 -5.81 -12.41 -27.31
N ASN A 243 -6.23 -12.14 -28.54
CA ASN A 243 -7.33 -12.89 -29.18
C ASN A 243 -7.05 -14.40 -29.36
N ASP A 244 -5.77 -14.81 -29.35
CA ASP A 244 -5.36 -16.21 -29.45
C ASP A 244 -5.39 -16.96 -28.09
N SER A 245 -5.56 -16.23 -26.99
CA SER A 245 -5.53 -16.75 -25.61
C SER A 245 -6.87 -17.26 -25.08
N THR A 246 -7.81 -17.58 -25.98
CA THR A 246 -9.13 -18.08 -25.57
C THR A 246 -8.99 -19.43 -24.86
N PHE A 247 -9.14 -19.41 -23.53
CA PHE A 247 -9.40 -20.62 -22.77
C PHE A 247 -10.75 -21.21 -23.22
N ARG A 248 -10.67 -22.40 -23.83
CA ARG A 248 -11.71 -23.41 -23.68
C ARG A 248 -11.57 -24.08 -22.32
#